data_AF-A0A814YAK0-F1
#
_entry.id   AF-A0A814YAK0-F1
#
_cell.length_a   1.000
_cell.length_b   1.000
_cell.length_c   1.000
_cell.angle_alpha   90.00
_cell.angle_beta   90.00
_cell.angle_gamma   90.00
#
_symmetry.space_group_name_H-M   'P 1'
#
loop_
_entity.id
_entity.type
_entity.pdbx_description
1 polymer ?
#
loop_
_entity_poly.entity_id
_entity_poly.type
_entity_poly.pdbx_seq_one_letter_code
_entity_poly.pdbx_strand_id
1 'polypeptide(L)'
;MDETKSLMEINKTPNLPSPKALSILGKHYLTREDLENLIQARFKQETPRDRIERLLWKNELGKYPVHASLKDWQCLAVAISLGCVFGYNRKEEMKPVYVRQTSMLKFQDRLTAERAYRQFNVVMFMKEAYRVAFLILFVTETIMTSQYAIEAYRNKSTIYDCIPGAAFVGFTFKMFHSPLAAVVSTIQGGMIGFLYGFIHNVATRLINRTYEDIHYEQVMKWILYRENAELWSAHLDELPPDYVPQEPERTWGLGWFKP
;
A
#
# COMPACT_ATOMS: atom_id res chain seq x y z
N MET A 1 17.72 26.76 -20.50
CA MET A 1 17.48 26.16 -19.17
C MET A 1 16.17 26.71 -18.57
N ASP A 2 15.12 26.85 -19.39
CA ASP A 2 13.84 27.48 -18.99
C ASP A 2 12.58 26.72 -19.45
N GLU A 3 12.71 25.52 -20.03
CA GLU A 3 11.54 24.71 -20.46
C GLU A 3 10.89 23.90 -19.33
N THR A 4 11.50 23.82 -18.14
CA THR A 4 10.92 23.08 -17.00
C THR A 4 9.88 23.89 -16.22
N LYS A 5 9.75 25.20 -16.46
CA LYS A 5 8.74 26.04 -15.80
C LYS A 5 7.36 26.00 -16.47
N SER A 6 7.27 25.75 -17.78
CA SER A 6 5.96 25.76 -18.47
C SER A 6 5.16 24.45 -18.32
N LEU A 7 5.81 23.34 -17.98
CA LEU A 7 5.13 22.06 -17.75
C LEU A 7 4.57 21.91 -16.32
N MET A 8 4.88 22.83 -15.40
CA MET A 8 4.27 22.86 -14.06
C MET A 8 2.94 23.63 -14.00
N GLU A 9 2.64 24.50 -14.96
CA GLU A 9 1.38 25.27 -14.95
C GLU A 9 0.18 24.52 -15.57
N ILE A 10 0.41 23.40 -16.26
CA ILE A 10 -0.65 22.71 -17.03
C ILE A 10 -1.38 21.63 -16.20
N ASN A 11 -0.85 21.22 -15.03
CA ASN A 11 -1.55 20.25 -14.18
C ASN A 11 -2.45 20.96 -13.17
N LYS A 12 -3.62 21.34 -13.71
CA LYS A 12 -4.94 21.42 -13.06
C LYS A 12 -4.90 21.06 -11.58
N THR A 13 -5.16 22.08 -10.76
CA THR A 13 -5.64 21.93 -9.38
C THR A 13 -6.52 20.69 -9.28
N PRO A 14 -6.25 19.74 -8.37
CA PRO A 14 -7.09 18.56 -8.18
C PRO A 14 -8.53 19.03 -8.06
N ASN A 15 -9.46 18.35 -8.75
CA ASN A 15 -10.89 18.71 -8.82
C ASN A 15 -11.43 19.05 -7.43
N LEU A 16 -11.38 20.32 -7.07
CA LEU A 16 -11.87 20.82 -5.80
C LEU A 16 -13.38 20.61 -5.80
N PRO A 17 -13.97 20.23 -4.66
CA PRO A 17 -15.42 20.12 -4.56
C PRO A 17 -16.05 21.43 -5.05
N SER A 18 -17.09 21.31 -5.88
CA SER A 18 -17.75 22.48 -6.46
C SER A 18 -18.18 23.46 -5.35
N PRO A 19 -18.25 24.78 -5.62
CA PRO A 19 -18.70 25.77 -4.65
C PRO A 19 -20.06 25.42 -4.00
N LYS A 20 -20.91 24.67 -4.72
CA LYS A 20 -22.19 24.15 -4.22
C LYS A 20 -22.05 23.05 -3.16
N ALA A 21 -21.01 22.23 -3.22
CA ALA A 21 -20.72 21.23 -2.18
C ALA A 21 -20.17 21.89 -0.91
N LEU A 22 -19.41 22.98 -1.08
CA LEU A 22 -18.97 23.83 0.03
C LEU A 22 -20.14 24.62 0.64
N SER A 23 -21.17 24.98 -0.15
CA SER A 23 -22.30 25.79 0.32
C SER A 23 -23.32 25.10 1.24
N ILE A 24 -23.25 23.77 1.41
CA ILE A 24 -24.21 23.01 2.24
C ILE A 24 -23.82 23.06 3.73
N LEU A 25 -22.61 23.51 4.07
CA LEU A 25 -22.02 23.40 5.42
C LEU A 25 -22.09 24.65 6.32
N GLY A 26 -22.90 25.66 5.99
CA GLY A 26 -23.27 26.73 6.94
C GLY A 26 -22.28 27.89 7.10
N LYS A 27 -22.66 29.04 6.51
CA LYS A 27 -22.38 30.47 6.78
C LYS A 27 -21.00 31.03 7.19
N HIS A 28 -20.00 30.24 7.57
CA HIS A 28 -18.60 30.69 7.61
C HIS A 28 -17.78 29.91 6.59
N TYR A 29 -17.92 30.30 5.32
CA TYR A 29 -17.13 29.70 4.26
C TYR A 29 -15.68 30.13 4.44
N LEU A 30 -14.78 29.18 4.73
CA LEU A 30 -13.39 29.37 4.37
C LEU A 30 -13.38 29.75 2.88
N THR A 31 -12.84 30.93 2.57
CA THR A 31 -12.61 31.25 1.18
C THR A 31 -11.59 30.25 0.62
N ARG A 32 -11.60 30.07 -0.70
CA ARG A 32 -10.60 29.20 -1.35
C ARG A 32 -9.18 29.63 -0.98
N GLU A 33 -8.94 30.94 -0.89
CA GLU A 33 -7.66 31.52 -0.51
C GLU A 33 -7.29 31.18 0.94
N ASP A 34 -8.24 31.27 1.88
CA ASP A 34 -8.01 30.89 3.28
C ASP A 34 -7.65 29.40 3.39
N LEU A 35 -8.37 28.53 2.67
CA LEU A 35 -8.10 27.10 2.66
C LEU A 35 -6.71 26.79 2.11
N GLU A 36 -6.33 27.41 0.99
CA GLU A 36 -4.99 27.25 0.40
C GLU A 36 -3.89 27.78 1.35
N ASN A 37 -4.13 28.90 2.03
CA ASN A 37 -3.21 29.45 3.04
C ASN A 37 -3.04 28.50 4.23
N LEU A 38 -4.11 27.91 4.75
CA LEU A 38 -4.06 26.94 5.83
C LEU A 38 -3.34 25.65 5.42
N ILE A 39 -3.58 25.14 4.21
CA ILE A 39 -2.88 23.97 3.68
C ILE A 39 -1.37 24.25 3.59
N GLN A 40 -0.98 25.41 3.06
CA GLN A 40 0.43 25.80 2.97
C GLN A 40 1.06 26.01 4.35
N ALA A 41 0.36 26.65 5.28
CA ALA A 41 0.81 26.82 6.66
C ALA A 41 1.04 25.46 7.33
N ARG A 42 0.13 24.50 7.10
CA ARG A 42 0.26 23.14 7.59
C ARG A 42 1.48 22.46 6.98
N PHE A 43 1.66 22.49 5.67
CA PHE A 43 2.83 21.89 5.02
C PHE A 43 4.16 22.46 5.53
N LYS A 44 4.20 23.74 5.92
CA LYS A 44 5.39 24.35 6.54
C LYS A 44 5.64 23.84 7.97
N GLN A 45 4.58 23.50 8.70
CA GLN A 45 4.68 22.98 10.07
C GLN A 45 4.96 21.47 10.13
N GLU A 46 4.63 20.72 9.07
CA GLU A 46 4.75 19.26 9.04
C GLU A 46 6.20 18.78 8.99
N THR A 47 6.61 18.05 10.03
CA THR A 47 7.91 17.38 10.01
C THR A 47 7.84 16.07 9.20
N PRO A 48 8.96 15.59 8.63
CA PRO A 48 9.02 14.30 7.94
C PRO A 48 8.57 13.13 8.81
N ARG A 49 8.86 13.21 10.11
CA ARG A 49 8.46 12.22 11.10
C ARG A 49 6.94 12.14 11.22
N ASP A 50 6.25 13.27 11.31
CA ASP A 50 4.79 13.32 11.43
C ASP A 50 4.09 12.73 10.20
N ARG A 51 4.72 12.81 9.02
CA ARG A 51 4.19 12.20 7.79
C ARG A 51 4.31 10.68 7.80
N ILE A 52 5.45 10.15 8.26
CA ILE A 52 5.63 8.70 8.42
C ILE A 52 4.69 8.17 9.50
N GLU A 53 4.59 8.87 10.63
CA GLU A 53 3.66 8.49 11.69
C GLU A 53 2.24 8.44 11.12
N ARG A 54 1.77 9.43 10.36
CA ARG A 54 0.44 9.35 9.73
C ARG A 54 0.17 8.14 8.83
N LEU A 55 1.18 7.51 8.24
CA LEU A 55 0.98 6.27 7.50
C LEU A 55 0.61 5.08 8.40
N LEU A 56 1.12 5.07 9.63
CA LEU A 56 0.94 3.97 10.58
C LEU A 56 -0.34 4.12 11.42
N TRP A 57 -0.91 5.33 11.46
CA TRP A 57 -2.04 5.64 12.33
C TRP A 57 -3.35 5.61 11.55
N LYS A 58 -4.41 5.24 12.26
CA LYS A 58 -5.77 5.37 11.74
C LYS A 58 -6.14 6.85 11.72
N ASN A 59 -6.79 7.29 10.65
CA ASN A 59 -7.40 8.60 10.59
C ASN A 59 -8.50 8.71 11.65
N GLU A 60 -8.99 9.94 11.87
CA GLU A 60 -10.06 10.27 12.83
C GLU A 60 -11.34 9.44 12.60
N LEU A 61 -11.53 8.90 11.40
CA LEU A 61 -12.61 7.98 11.03
C LEU A 61 -12.34 6.50 11.38
N GLY A 62 -11.28 6.19 12.12
CA GLY A 62 -10.84 4.82 12.43
C GLY A 62 -10.31 4.03 11.23
N LYS A 63 -10.12 4.68 10.08
CA LYS A 63 -9.66 4.05 8.82
C LYS A 63 -8.18 4.34 8.57
N TYR A 64 -7.44 3.33 8.14
CA TYR A 64 -6.09 3.55 7.59
C TYR A 64 -6.17 4.43 6.34
N PRO A 65 -5.10 5.22 6.05
CA PRO A 65 -5.04 5.99 4.81
C PRO A 65 -5.34 5.07 3.62
N VAL A 66 -6.21 5.55 2.71
CA VAL A 66 -6.79 4.78 1.59
C VAL A 66 -5.72 4.08 0.73
N HIS A 67 -4.48 4.59 0.74
CA HIS A 67 -3.32 4.03 0.06
C HIS A 67 -2.92 2.63 0.49
N ALA A 68 -3.06 2.29 1.78
CA ALA A 68 -2.73 0.96 2.27
C ALA A 68 -3.82 -0.01 1.77
N SER A 69 -5.06 0.16 2.24
CA SER A 69 -6.09 -0.88 2.07
C SER A 69 -6.35 -1.34 0.62
N LEU A 70 -6.48 -0.43 -0.36
CA LEU A 70 -6.86 -0.83 -1.71
C LEU A 70 -5.70 -1.48 -2.47
N LYS A 71 -4.47 -1.03 -2.19
CA LYS A 71 -3.27 -1.59 -2.81
C LYS A 71 -2.86 -2.91 -2.18
N ASP A 72 -3.09 -3.09 -0.88
CA ASP A 72 -2.86 -4.37 -0.18
C ASP A 72 -3.72 -5.48 -0.79
N TRP A 73 -5.00 -5.21 -1.07
CA TRP A 73 -5.89 -6.16 -1.74
C TRP A 73 -5.45 -6.49 -3.17
N GLN A 74 -4.96 -5.50 -3.92
CA GLN A 74 -4.44 -5.73 -5.27
C GLN A 74 -3.17 -6.58 -5.23
N CYS A 75 -2.25 -6.29 -4.31
CA CYS A 75 -1.02 -7.06 -4.13
C CYS A 75 -1.32 -8.51 -3.75
N LEU A 76 -2.28 -8.72 -2.82
CA LEU A 76 -2.73 -10.04 -2.44
C LEU A 76 -3.37 -10.79 -3.62
N ALA A 77 -4.25 -10.14 -4.37
CA ALA A 77 -4.90 -10.75 -5.54
C ALA A 77 -3.88 -11.16 -6.62
N VAL A 78 -2.90 -10.29 -6.91
CA VAL A 78 -1.81 -10.59 -7.85
C VAL A 78 -0.95 -11.73 -7.34
N ALA A 79 -0.58 -11.73 -6.06
CA ALA A 79 0.23 -12.78 -5.45
C ALA A 79 -0.47 -14.15 -5.50
N ILE A 80 -1.76 -14.21 -5.18
CA ILE A 80 -2.56 -15.44 -5.26
C ILE A 80 -2.67 -15.91 -6.72
N SER A 81 -2.97 -14.99 -7.65
CA SER A 81 -3.15 -15.33 -9.06
C SER A 81 -1.87 -15.90 -9.68
N LEU A 82 -0.73 -15.22 -9.47
CA LEU A 82 0.57 -15.70 -9.94
C LEU A 82 0.96 -16.99 -9.22
N GLY A 83 0.74 -17.08 -7.91
CA GLY A 83 0.95 -18.30 -7.13
C GLY A 83 0.22 -19.51 -7.73
N CYS A 84 -1.06 -19.37 -8.09
CA CYS A 84 -1.82 -20.43 -8.75
C CYS A 84 -1.23 -20.82 -10.11
N VAL A 85 -0.84 -19.87 -10.95
CA VAL A 85 -0.23 -20.15 -12.27
C VAL A 85 1.09 -20.92 -12.11
N PHE A 86 1.98 -20.46 -11.22
CA PHE A 86 3.25 -21.12 -10.97
C PHE A 86 3.08 -22.47 -10.26
N GLY A 87 2.12 -22.58 -9.33
CA GLY A 87 1.80 -23.82 -8.64
C GLY A 87 1.26 -24.89 -9.59
N TYR A 88 0.49 -24.49 -10.61
CA TYR A 88 0.03 -25.39 -11.67
C TYR A 88 1.21 -25.95 -12.48
N ASN A 89 2.13 -25.09 -12.92
CA ASN A 89 3.29 -25.51 -13.71
C ASN A 89 4.23 -26.42 -12.89
N ARG A 90 4.47 -26.09 -11.61
CA ARG A 90 5.36 -26.91 -10.75
C ARG A 90 4.77 -28.25 -10.35
N LYS A 91 3.45 -28.34 -10.22
CA LYS A 91 2.79 -29.64 -9.98
C LYS A 91 3.12 -30.65 -11.09
N GLU A 92 3.17 -30.20 -12.35
CA GLU A 92 3.50 -31.05 -13.50
C GLU A 92 4.92 -31.65 -13.38
N GLU A 93 5.88 -30.85 -12.90
CA GLU A 93 7.26 -31.29 -12.65
C GLU A 93 7.36 -32.34 -11.53
N MET A 94 6.37 -32.41 -10.63
CA MET A 94 6.35 -33.35 -9.50
C MET A 94 5.67 -34.69 -9.82
N LYS A 95 5.08 -34.85 -11.01
CA LYS A 95 4.52 -36.12 -11.49
C LYS A 95 5.53 -37.29 -11.47
N PRO A 96 6.76 -37.17 -12.00
CA PRO A 96 7.73 -38.27 -11.95
C PRO A 96 8.10 -38.67 -10.51
N VAL A 97 8.11 -37.71 -9.58
CA VAL A 97 8.35 -37.98 -8.15
C VAL A 97 7.23 -38.83 -7.56
N TYR A 98 5.98 -38.50 -7.88
CA TYR A 98 4.83 -39.32 -7.49
C TYR A 98 4.95 -40.74 -8.01
N VAL A 99 5.18 -40.90 -9.32
CA VAL A 99 5.32 -42.22 -9.96
C VAL A 99 6.40 -43.05 -9.26
N ARG A 100 7.55 -42.44 -8.94
CA ARG A 100 8.65 -43.10 -8.23
C ARG A 100 8.31 -43.47 -6.78
N GLN A 101 7.51 -42.67 -6.09
CA GLN A 101 7.07 -42.96 -4.71
C GLN A 101 5.98 -44.04 -4.68
N THR A 102 5.06 -44.01 -5.64
CA THR A 102 3.95 -44.95 -5.72
C THR A 102 4.30 -46.27 -6.40
N SER A 103 5.41 -46.38 -7.13
CA SER A 103 5.84 -47.65 -7.74
C SER A 103 6.10 -48.75 -6.71
N MET A 104 6.33 -48.38 -5.44
CA MET A 104 6.46 -49.30 -4.32
C MET A 104 5.13 -49.64 -3.63
N LEU A 105 4.05 -48.90 -3.92
CA LEU A 105 2.73 -49.06 -3.31
C LEU A 105 1.83 -49.88 -4.23
N LYS A 106 1.37 -51.05 -3.76
CA LYS A 106 0.37 -51.86 -4.46
C LYS A 106 -1.02 -51.37 -4.08
N PHE A 107 -1.69 -50.64 -4.97
CA PHE A 107 -3.10 -50.30 -4.80
C PHE A 107 -3.96 -51.54 -5.10
N GLN A 108 -4.89 -51.87 -4.20
CA GLN A 108 -5.81 -53.00 -4.38
C GLN A 108 -6.91 -52.70 -5.41
N ASP A 109 -7.26 -51.41 -5.57
CA ASP A 109 -8.36 -50.95 -6.41
C ASP A 109 -7.96 -49.69 -7.20
N ARG A 110 -8.43 -49.62 -8.45
CA ARG A 110 -8.19 -48.51 -9.38
C ARG A 110 -8.74 -47.20 -8.84
N LEU A 111 -9.94 -47.22 -8.23
CA LEU A 111 -10.56 -46.04 -7.63
C LEU A 111 -9.69 -45.43 -6.54
N THR A 112 -9.04 -46.27 -5.74
CA THR A 112 -8.14 -45.82 -4.67
C THR A 112 -6.89 -45.17 -5.25
N ALA A 113 -6.30 -45.73 -6.31
CA ALA A 113 -5.16 -45.14 -7.00
C ALA A 113 -5.49 -43.78 -7.63
N GLU A 114 -6.65 -43.67 -8.29
CA GLU A 114 -7.09 -42.40 -8.89
C GLU A 114 -7.36 -41.31 -7.83
N ARG A 115 -7.96 -41.68 -6.69
CA ARG A 115 -8.17 -40.75 -5.56
C ARG A 115 -6.84 -40.29 -4.96
N ALA A 116 -5.90 -41.21 -4.73
CA ALA A 116 -4.58 -40.87 -4.20
C ALA A 116 -3.82 -39.91 -5.13
N TYR A 117 -3.89 -40.13 -6.44
CA TYR A 117 -3.27 -39.25 -7.43
C TYR A 117 -3.91 -37.86 -7.45
N ARG A 118 -5.24 -37.76 -7.38
CA ARG A 118 -5.94 -36.46 -7.29
C ARG A 118 -5.57 -35.71 -6.03
N GLN A 119 -5.52 -36.40 -4.88
CA GLN A 119 -5.11 -35.80 -3.61
C GLN A 119 -3.67 -35.30 -3.67
N PHE A 120 -2.73 -36.12 -4.15
CA PHE A 120 -1.34 -35.70 -4.35
C PHE A 120 -1.25 -34.44 -5.22
N ASN A 121 -1.95 -34.44 -6.35
CA ASN A 121 -1.97 -33.31 -7.28
C ASN A 121 -2.49 -32.03 -6.64
N VAL A 122 -3.58 -32.10 -5.87
CA VAL A 122 -4.16 -30.93 -5.18
C VAL A 122 -3.22 -30.44 -4.08
N VAL A 123 -2.65 -31.35 -3.28
CA VAL A 123 -1.71 -31.00 -2.20
C VAL A 123 -0.45 -30.34 -2.75
N MET A 124 0.14 -30.89 -3.81
CA MET A 124 1.35 -30.34 -4.42
C MET A 124 1.08 -28.99 -5.10
N PHE A 125 -0.07 -28.86 -5.78
CA PHE A 125 -0.52 -27.58 -6.33
C PHE A 125 -0.63 -26.52 -5.23
N MET A 126 -1.39 -26.80 -4.16
CA MET A 126 -1.62 -25.85 -3.08
C MET A 126 -0.31 -25.47 -2.37
N LYS A 127 0.58 -26.45 -2.14
CA LYS A 127 1.88 -26.22 -1.50
C LYS A 127 2.77 -25.29 -2.32
N GLU A 128 2.91 -25.55 -3.61
CA GLU A 128 3.74 -24.71 -4.48
C GLU A 128 3.09 -23.35 -4.74
N ALA A 129 1.76 -23.30 -4.91
CA ALA A 129 1.04 -22.05 -5.05
C ALA A 129 1.19 -21.15 -3.83
N TYR A 130 1.03 -21.70 -2.62
CA TYR A 130 1.23 -20.97 -1.37
C TYR A 130 2.67 -20.46 -1.24
N ARG A 131 3.67 -21.31 -1.52
CA ARG A 131 5.09 -20.94 -1.44
C ARG A 131 5.42 -19.76 -2.36
N VAL A 132 4.94 -19.80 -3.61
CA VAL A 132 5.18 -18.73 -4.58
C VAL A 132 4.38 -17.47 -4.25
N ALA A 133 3.10 -17.62 -3.90
CA ALA A 133 2.25 -16.49 -3.50
C ALA A 133 2.85 -15.75 -2.29
N PHE A 134 3.29 -16.48 -1.26
CA PHE A 134 3.94 -15.89 -0.10
C PHE A 134 5.20 -15.12 -0.46
N LEU A 135 6.03 -15.68 -1.36
CA LEU A 135 7.25 -15.01 -1.83
C LEU A 135 6.93 -13.71 -2.59
N ILE A 136 5.95 -13.75 -3.50
CA ILE A 136 5.52 -12.57 -4.27
C ILE A 136 4.92 -11.51 -3.36
N LEU A 137 4.10 -11.93 -2.38
CA LEU A 137 3.50 -11.03 -1.41
C LEU A 137 4.58 -10.34 -0.57
N PHE A 138 5.54 -11.11 -0.03
CA PHE A 138 6.64 -10.55 0.75
C PHE A 138 7.49 -9.55 -0.06
N VAL A 139 7.82 -9.88 -1.32
CA VAL A 139 8.55 -8.99 -2.23
C VAL A 139 7.78 -7.69 -2.45
N THR A 140 6.52 -7.81 -2.87
CA THR A 140 5.69 -6.66 -3.24
C THR A 140 5.45 -5.76 -2.04
N GLU A 141 5.07 -6.34 -0.91
CA GLU A 141 4.75 -5.62 0.33
C GLU A 141 5.96 -4.84 0.85
N THR A 142 7.14 -5.46 0.82
CA THR A 142 8.38 -4.81 1.28
C THR A 142 8.75 -3.64 0.36
N ILE A 143 8.60 -3.80 -0.95
CA ILE A 143 8.85 -2.71 -1.92
C ILE A 143 7.87 -1.57 -1.69
N MET A 144 6.56 -1.85 -1.61
CA MET A 144 5.53 -0.82 -1.42
C MET A 144 5.68 -0.10 -0.08
N THR A 145 5.93 -0.84 1.02
CA THR A 145 6.14 -0.24 2.35
C THR A 145 7.34 0.70 2.35
N SER A 146 8.45 0.27 1.73
CA SER A 146 9.64 1.13 1.61
C SER A 146 9.36 2.39 0.78
N GLN A 147 8.62 2.24 -0.31
CA GLN A 147 8.24 3.33 -1.19
C GLN A 147 7.40 4.35 -0.43
N TYR A 148 6.35 3.92 0.29
CA TYR A 148 5.51 4.85 1.07
C TYR A 148 6.27 5.54 2.17
N ALA A 149 7.15 4.82 2.88
CA ALA A 149 7.97 5.43 3.92
C ALA A 149 8.86 6.55 3.35
N ILE A 150 9.47 6.33 2.18
CA ILE A 150 10.33 7.32 1.53
C ILE A 150 9.53 8.48 0.94
N GLU A 151 8.41 8.18 0.27
CA GLU A 151 7.50 9.20 -0.27
C GLU A 151 6.95 10.11 0.83
N ALA A 152 6.51 9.54 1.96
CA ALA A 152 6.05 10.30 3.11
C ALA A 152 7.18 11.10 3.76
N TYR A 153 8.38 10.54 3.85
CA TYR A 153 9.54 11.27 4.37
C TYR A 153 9.85 12.51 3.51
N ARG A 154 9.93 12.34 2.18
CA ARG A 154 10.33 13.39 1.23
C ARG A 154 9.18 14.30 0.81
N ASN A 155 7.94 13.89 1.05
CA ASN A 155 6.71 14.50 0.54
C ASN A 155 6.69 14.66 -0.99
N LYS A 156 7.34 13.76 -1.72
CA LYS A 156 7.47 13.78 -3.18
C LYS A 156 7.56 12.36 -3.71
N SER A 157 6.95 12.12 -4.87
CA SER A 157 6.99 10.83 -5.55
C SER A 157 8.06 10.84 -6.65
N THR A 158 9.03 9.93 -6.56
CA THR A 158 10.10 9.76 -7.52
C THR A 158 10.32 8.29 -7.92
N ILE A 159 10.92 8.08 -9.09
CA ILE A 159 11.20 6.74 -9.62
C ILE A 159 12.14 5.94 -8.70
N TYR A 160 12.98 6.63 -7.93
CA TYR A 160 14.02 6.02 -7.10
C TYR A 160 13.49 5.49 -5.76
N ASP A 161 12.26 5.81 -5.36
CA ASP A 161 11.73 5.46 -4.04
C ASP A 161 11.48 3.95 -3.88
N CYS A 162 11.39 3.21 -4.99
CA CYS A 162 11.25 1.76 -4.99
C CYS A 162 12.59 0.99 -4.87
N ILE A 163 13.72 1.67 -5.08
CA ILE A 163 15.05 1.02 -5.11
C ILE A 163 15.43 0.44 -3.74
N PRO A 164 15.29 1.16 -2.60
CA PRO A 164 15.76 0.67 -1.32
C PRO A 164 15.03 -0.60 -0.86
N GLY A 165 13.70 -0.67 -1.03
CA GLY A 165 12.94 -1.88 -0.71
C GLY A 165 13.32 -3.06 -1.58
N ALA A 166 13.46 -2.85 -2.90
CA ALA A 166 13.82 -3.94 -3.80
C ALA A 166 15.26 -4.43 -3.57
N ALA A 167 16.18 -3.53 -3.26
CA ALA A 167 17.54 -3.86 -2.84
C ALA A 167 17.55 -4.66 -1.53
N PHE A 168 16.75 -4.27 -0.54
CA PHE A 168 16.61 -4.97 0.73
C PHE A 168 16.00 -6.37 0.56
N VAL A 169 14.99 -6.50 -0.31
CA VAL A 169 14.41 -7.80 -0.66
C VAL A 169 15.45 -8.71 -1.31
N GLY A 170 16.21 -8.19 -2.28
CA GLY A 170 17.31 -8.91 -2.93
C GLY A 170 18.32 -9.43 -1.92
N PHE A 171 18.80 -8.54 -1.05
CA PHE A 171 19.71 -8.87 0.05
C PHE A 171 19.16 -10.02 0.93
N THR A 172 17.90 -9.89 1.37
CA THR A 172 17.26 -10.87 2.28
C THR A 172 17.18 -12.27 1.67
N PHE A 173 16.93 -12.40 0.37
CA PHE A 173 16.83 -13.72 -0.28
C PHE A 173 18.18 -14.46 -0.40
N LYS A 174 19.30 -13.74 -0.48
CA LYS A 174 20.63 -14.35 -0.69
C LYS A 174 21.56 -14.21 0.51
N MET A 175 21.14 -13.58 1.61
CA MET A 175 21.95 -13.41 2.81
C MET A 175 22.45 -14.74 3.39
N PHE A 176 21.66 -15.82 3.29
CA PHE A 176 22.03 -17.14 3.81
C PHE A 176 22.91 -17.99 2.88
N HIS A 177 23.15 -17.56 1.64
CA HIS A 177 23.95 -18.34 0.69
C HIS A 177 25.44 -17.93 0.72
N SER A 178 25.72 -16.64 0.56
CA SER A 178 27.08 -16.08 0.56
C SER A 178 27.03 -14.56 0.63
N PRO A 179 27.97 -13.88 1.31
CA PRO A 179 28.01 -12.42 1.35
C PRO A 179 28.15 -11.79 -0.04
N LEU A 180 28.92 -12.42 -0.95
CA LEU A 180 29.03 -11.95 -2.34
C LEU A 180 27.70 -12.11 -3.10
N ALA A 181 26.99 -13.22 -2.89
CA ALA A 181 25.67 -13.43 -3.48
C ALA A 181 24.66 -12.38 -2.97
N ALA A 182 24.75 -12.00 -1.68
CA ALA A 182 23.92 -10.95 -1.11
C ALA A 182 24.17 -9.59 -1.78
N VAL A 183 25.42 -9.19 -1.98
CA VAL A 183 25.76 -7.93 -2.67
C VAL A 183 25.25 -7.93 -4.11
N VAL A 184 25.51 -9.00 -4.88
CA VAL A 184 25.03 -9.11 -6.27
C VAL A 184 23.50 -9.04 -6.35
N SER A 185 22.82 -9.75 -5.44
CA SER A 185 21.35 -9.73 -5.38
C SER A 185 20.78 -8.37 -4.95
N THR A 186 21.51 -7.60 -4.15
CA THR A 186 21.13 -6.24 -3.75
C THR A 186 21.13 -5.32 -4.97
N ILE A 187 22.16 -5.42 -5.82
CA ILE A 187 22.27 -4.65 -7.07
C ILE A 187 21.15 -5.07 -8.03
N GLN A 188 20.95 -6.37 -8.23
CA GLN A 188 19.88 -6.89 -9.09
C GLN A 188 18.50 -6.47 -8.58
N GLY A 189 18.27 -6.53 -7.26
CA GLY A 189 17.06 -6.05 -6.62
C GLY A 189 16.84 -4.56 -6.86
N GLY A 190 17.89 -3.74 -6.72
CA GLY A 190 17.83 -2.32 -7.02
C GLY A 190 17.46 -2.01 -8.48
N MET A 191 17.97 -2.78 -9.45
CA MET A 191 17.60 -2.65 -10.87
C MET A 191 16.12 -2.99 -11.10
N ILE A 192 15.61 -4.06 -10.47
CA ILE A 192 14.20 -4.43 -10.53
C ILE A 192 13.33 -3.33 -9.89
N GLY A 193 13.76 -2.79 -8.74
CA GLY A 193 13.09 -1.67 -8.07
C GLY A 193 13.03 -0.42 -8.93
N PHE A 194 14.10 -0.10 -9.67
CA PHE A 194 14.12 1.00 -10.62
C PHE A 194 13.12 0.79 -11.77
N LEU A 195 13.10 -0.40 -12.37
CA LEU A 195 12.14 -0.73 -13.43
C LEU A 195 10.69 -0.65 -12.93
N TYR A 196 10.43 -1.18 -11.73
CA TYR A 196 9.13 -1.09 -11.09
C TYR A 196 8.74 0.37 -10.82
N GLY A 197 9.63 1.16 -10.24
CA GLY A 197 9.41 2.58 -9.98
C GLY A 197 9.15 3.38 -11.26
N PHE A 198 9.79 3.02 -12.37
CA PHE A 198 9.55 3.63 -13.67
C PHE A 198 8.13 3.34 -14.16
N ILE A 199 7.72 2.07 -14.18
CA ILE A 199 6.37 1.66 -14.57
C ILE A 199 5.32 2.31 -13.66
N HIS A 200 5.58 2.31 -12.35
CA HIS A 200 4.69 2.92 -11.35
C HIS A 200 4.54 4.43 -11.56
N ASN A 201 5.62 5.14 -11.84
CA ASN A 201 5.59 6.58 -12.09
C ASN A 201 4.80 6.91 -13.38
N VAL A 202 4.98 6.11 -14.44
CA VAL A 202 4.19 6.25 -15.67
C VAL A 202 2.72 5.99 -15.39
N ALA A 203 2.38 4.92 -14.68
CA ALA A 203 1.00 4.58 -14.33
C ALA A 203 0.32 5.66 -13.48
N THR A 204 0.99 6.18 -12.46
CA THR A 204 0.44 7.24 -11.59
C THR A 204 0.25 8.56 -12.33
N ARG A 205 1.15 8.90 -13.26
CA ARG A 205 0.99 10.06 -14.16
C ARG A 205 -0.17 9.89 -15.13
N LEU A 206 -0.38 8.70 -15.69
CA LEU A 206 -1.52 8.42 -16.56
C LEU A 206 -2.87 8.54 -15.84
N ILE A 207 -2.91 8.18 -14.56
CA ILE A 207 -4.11 8.28 -13.71
C ILE A 207 -4.28 9.71 -13.14
N ASN A 208 -3.27 10.58 -13.30
CA ASN A 208 -3.20 11.92 -12.70
C ASN A 208 -3.47 11.90 -11.19
N ARG A 209 -2.89 10.90 -10.51
CA ARG A 209 -2.99 10.66 -9.07
C ARG A 209 -1.59 10.45 -8.52
N THR A 210 -0.88 11.55 -8.28
CA THR A 210 0.45 11.50 -7.64
C THR A 210 0.33 11.49 -6.12
N TYR A 211 1.41 11.10 -5.43
CA TYR A 211 1.46 11.17 -3.96
C TYR A 211 1.15 12.58 -3.44
N GLU A 212 1.69 13.61 -4.11
CA GLU A 212 1.51 15.03 -3.76
C GLU A 212 0.02 15.42 -3.81
N ASP A 213 -0.69 15.00 -4.87
CA ASP A 213 -2.12 15.26 -5.02
C ASP A 213 -2.92 14.63 -3.87
N ILE A 214 -2.54 13.41 -3.47
CA ILE A 214 -3.31 12.70 -2.45
C ILE A 214 -2.98 13.23 -1.06
N HIS A 215 -1.72 13.56 -0.77
CA HIS A 215 -1.35 14.23 0.49
C HIS A 215 -2.08 15.57 0.63
N TYR A 216 -2.16 16.34 -0.45
CA TYR A 216 -2.95 17.56 -0.52
C TYR A 216 -4.44 17.31 -0.23
N GLU A 217 -5.05 16.31 -0.89
CA GLU A 217 -6.45 15.94 -0.66
C GLU A 217 -6.71 15.51 0.80
N GLN A 218 -5.77 14.78 1.41
CA GLN A 218 -5.87 14.35 2.81
C GLN A 218 -5.81 15.54 3.78
N VAL A 219 -4.84 16.43 3.62
CA VAL A 219 -4.72 17.63 4.47
C VAL A 219 -5.92 18.54 4.29
N MET A 220 -6.40 18.73 3.04
CA MET A 220 -7.62 19.50 2.77
C MET A 220 -8.84 18.90 3.48
N LYS A 221 -9.06 17.58 3.36
CA LYS A 221 -10.17 16.90 4.05
C LYS A 221 -10.07 17.01 5.56
N TRP A 222 -8.86 16.93 6.11
CA TRP A 222 -8.63 17.08 7.54
C TRP A 222 -8.96 18.50 8.03
N ILE A 223 -8.50 19.55 7.33
CA ILE A 223 -8.82 20.94 7.67
C ILE A 223 -10.34 21.15 7.61
N LEU A 224 -10.97 20.72 6.52
CA LEU A 224 -12.43 20.83 6.38
C LEU A 224 -13.16 20.08 7.49
N TYR A 225 -12.71 18.89 7.86
CA TYR A 225 -13.33 18.14 8.96
C TYR A 225 -13.17 18.86 10.29
N ARG A 226 -11.99 19.39 10.60
CA ARG A 226 -11.70 20.10 11.85
C ARG A 226 -12.47 21.41 11.96
N GLU A 227 -12.44 22.25 10.93
CA GLU A 227 -13.19 23.53 10.92
C GLU A 227 -14.69 23.28 11.03
N ASN A 228 -15.21 22.26 10.33
CA ASN A 228 -16.60 21.86 10.49
C ASN A 228 -16.86 21.29 11.89
N ALA A 229 -15.97 20.50 12.48
CA ALA A 229 -16.13 19.96 13.83
C ALA A 229 -16.14 21.07 14.88
N GLU A 230 -15.32 22.12 14.72
CA GLU A 230 -15.35 23.31 15.55
C GLU A 230 -16.71 24.04 15.39
N LEU A 231 -17.22 24.17 14.17
CA LEU A 231 -18.57 24.69 13.90
C LEU A 231 -19.66 23.81 14.54
N TRP A 232 -19.59 22.49 14.41
CA TRP A 232 -20.51 21.54 15.04
C TRP A 232 -20.44 21.65 16.56
N SER A 233 -19.24 21.80 17.12
CA SER A 233 -19.04 21.95 18.57
C SER A 233 -19.59 23.26 19.11
N ALA A 234 -19.52 24.35 18.33
CA ALA A 234 -20.12 25.63 18.66
C ALA A 234 -21.67 25.59 18.62
N HIS A 235 -22.24 24.59 17.94
CA HIS A 235 -23.68 24.35 17.87
C HIS A 235 -24.12 23.09 18.65
N LEU A 236 -23.23 22.45 19.42
CA LEU A 236 -23.54 21.24 20.19
C LEU A 236 -24.62 21.50 21.26
N ASP A 237 -24.73 22.73 21.75
CA ASP A 237 -25.79 23.14 22.69
C ASP A 237 -27.19 23.14 22.05
N GLU A 238 -27.26 23.15 20.71
CA GLU A 238 -28.52 23.14 19.94
C GLU A 238 -28.89 21.76 19.39
N LEU A 239 -27.99 20.77 19.48
CA LEU A 239 -28.18 19.45 18.89
C LEU A 239 -28.75 18.44 19.90
N PRO A 240 -29.62 17.51 19.45
CA PRO A 240 -30.11 16.44 20.31
C PRO A 240 -28.93 15.58 20.82
N PRO A 241 -28.99 15.10 22.08
CA PRO A 241 -27.86 14.49 22.80
C PRO A 241 -27.30 13.20 22.16
N ASP A 242 -27.94 12.69 21.12
CA ASP A 242 -27.64 11.39 20.50
C ASP A 242 -26.60 11.51 19.37
N TYR A 243 -26.16 12.73 19.02
CA TYR A 243 -25.37 13.00 17.82
C TYR A 243 -24.00 13.62 18.12
N VAL A 244 -23.29 13.14 19.15
CA VAL A 244 -21.91 13.57 19.42
C VAL A 244 -20.94 12.68 18.63
N PRO A 245 -20.19 13.21 17.65
CA PRO A 245 -19.08 12.47 17.03
C PRO A 245 -18.05 12.21 18.13
N GLN A 246 -17.78 10.94 18.43
CA GLN A 246 -16.75 10.59 19.40
C GLN A 246 -15.40 11.10 18.86
N GLU A 247 -14.75 11.99 19.61
CA GLU A 247 -13.35 12.31 19.34
C GLU A 247 -12.56 11.00 19.31
N PRO A 248 -11.64 10.82 18.35
CA PRO A 248 -10.78 9.66 18.37
C PRO A 248 -9.96 9.73 19.66
N GLU A 249 -10.36 8.95 20.66
CA GLU A 249 -9.57 8.77 21.87
C GLU A 249 -8.14 8.44 21.41
N ARG A 250 -7.19 9.31 21.78
CA ARG A 250 -5.76 8.99 21.73
C ARG A 250 -5.48 7.92 22.78
N THR A 251 -6.16 6.79 22.73
CA THR A 251 -5.75 5.60 23.46
C THR A 251 -4.46 5.16 22.82
N TRP A 252 -3.36 5.44 23.52
CA TRP A 252 -2.07 4.81 23.29
C TRP A 252 -2.26 3.30 23.49
N GLY A 253 -2.71 2.62 22.44
CA GLY A 253 -2.88 1.17 22.38
C GLY A 253 -1.55 0.43 22.29
N LEU A 254 -0.58 0.81 23.12
CA LEU A 254 0.53 -0.04 23.53
C LEU A 254 0.20 -0.63 24.91
N GLY A 255 -0.99 -1.22 25.04
CA GLY A 255 -1.38 -1.99 26.22
C GLY A 255 -0.64 -3.32 26.37
N TRP A 256 0.31 -3.63 25.47
CA TRP A 256 1.07 -4.88 25.45
C TRP A 256 2.45 -4.79 26.13
N PHE A 257 2.86 -3.62 26.59
CA PHE A 257 4.07 -3.45 27.41
C PHE A 257 3.75 -2.67 28.68
N LYS A 258 3.10 -3.35 29.64
CA LYS A 258 3.35 -3.10 31.06
C LYS A 258 4.10 -4.33 31.60
N PRO A 259 5.23 -4.14 32.31
CA PRO A 259 5.92 -5.24 32.98
C PRO A 259 5.03 -5.94 34.01
#